data_AF-A0A353PSL1-F1
#
_entry.id   AF-A0A353PSL1-F1
#
_cell.length_a   1.000
_cell.length_b   1.000
_cell.length_c   1.000
_cell.angle_alpha   90.00
_cell.angle_beta   90.00
_cell.angle_gamma   90.00
#
_symmetry.space_group_name_H-M   'P 1'
#
loop_
_entity.id
_entity.type
_entity.pdbx_description
1 polymer ?
#
loop_
_entity_poly.entity_id
_entity_poly.type
_entity_poly.pdbx_seq_one_letter_code
_entity_poly.pdbx_strand_id
1 'polypeptide(L)' 'MASIAIPKELQKMNRFFEEAGFEAYLVGGAVRDSLRGDFASDWDLATNARPEDVMKIFKKVIPTGIDHGTVT' A
#
# COMPACT_ATOMS: atom_id res chain seq x y z
N MET A 1 -8.26 -10.41 -19.43
CA MET A 1 -7.92 -9.47 -18.33
C MET A 1 -6.50 -9.78 -17.89
N ALA A 2 -5.62 -8.79 -17.80
CA ALA A 2 -4.30 -9.00 -17.21
C ALA A 2 -4.47 -9.27 -15.70
N SER A 3 -3.90 -10.36 -15.21
CA SER A 3 -3.91 -10.70 -13.79
C SER A 3 -2.62 -10.21 -13.14
N ILE A 4 -2.73 -9.33 -12.14
CA ILE A 4 -1.56 -8.85 -11.38
C ILE A 4 -1.26 -9.85 -10.26
N ALA A 5 -0.02 -10.35 -10.22
CA ALA A 5 0.43 -11.26 -9.16
C ALA A 5 0.81 -10.46 -7.90
N ILE A 6 -0.18 -10.16 -7.07
CA ILE A 6 0.02 -9.41 -5.83
C ILE A 6 0.57 -10.34 -4.72
N PRO A 7 1.68 -10.01 -4.05
CA PRO A 7 2.14 -10.70 -2.84
C PRO A 7 1.04 -10.89 -1.80
N LYS A 8 1.01 -12.06 -1.14
CA LYS A 8 -0.05 -12.41 -0.18
C LYS A 8 -0.08 -11.45 1.02
N GLU A 9 1.05 -10.89 1.37
CA GLU A 9 1.24 -9.91 2.43
C GLU A 9 0.48 -8.62 2.10
N LEU A 10 0.56 -8.14 0.85
CA LEU A 10 -0.13 -6.93 0.39
C LEU A 10 -1.64 -7.15 0.24
N GLN A 11 -2.07 -8.35 -0.15
CA GLN A 11 -3.50 -8.68 -0.21
C GLN A 11 -4.18 -8.54 1.17
N LYS A 12 -3.43 -8.77 2.26
CA LYS A 12 -3.95 -8.59 3.63
C LYS A 12 -4.01 -7.13 4.06
N MET A 13 -3.24 -6.24 3.43
CA MET A 13 -3.17 -4.84 3.85
C MET A 13 -4.50 -4.11 3.70
N ASN A 14 -5.22 -4.36 2.60
CA ASN A 14 -6.52 -3.73 2.36
C ASN A 14 -7.49 -3.93 3.54
N ARG A 15 -7.49 -5.13 4.14
CA ARG A 15 -8.34 -5.44 5.28
C ARG A 15 -8.07 -4.57 6.51
N PHE A 16 -6.81 -4.25 6.79
CA PHE A 16 -6.46 -3.40 7.95
C PHE A 16 -6.96 -1.96 7.76
N PHE A 17 -6.90 -1.45 6.53
CA PHE A 17 -7.45 -0.13 6.21
C PHE A 17 -8.98 -0.14 6.24
N GLU A 18 -9.63 -1.15 5.66
CA GLU A 18 -11.09 -1.29 5.67
C GLU A 18 -11.65 -1.39 7.10
N GLU A 19 -11.04 -2.22 7.95
CA GLU A 19 -11.44 -2.35 9.37
C GLU A 19 -11.26 -1.03 10.15
N ALA A 20 -10.36 -0.16 9.70
CA ALA A 20 -10.15 1.18 10.25
C ALA A 20 -11.00 2.27 9.58
N GLY A 21 -11.83 1.93 8.58
CA GLY A 21 -12.71 2.86 7.87
C GLY A 21 -12.04 3.64 6.73
N PHE A 22 -10.92 3.15 6.21
CA PHE A 22 -10.15 3.76 5.13
C PHE A 22 -10.10 2.85 3.89
N GLU A 23 -9.82 3.47 2.75
CA GLU A 23 -9.58 2.78 1.48
C GLU A 23 -8.07 2.69 1.23
N ALA A 24 -7.62 1.62 0.58
CA ALA A 24 -6.23 1.46 0.17
C ALA A 24 -6.12 0.86 -1.24
N TYR A 25 -5.24 1.43 -2.06
CA TYR A 25 -5.07 1.05 -3.46
C TYR A 25 -3.61 0.80 -3.76
N LEU A 26 -3.32 -0.29 -4.48
CA LEU A 26 -2.02 -0.46 -5.11
C LEU A 26 -1.87 0.58 -6.23
N VAL A 27 -0.74 1.26 -6.23
CA VAL A 27 -0.44 2.35 -7.19
C VAL A 27 0.97 2.23 -7.74
N GLY A 28 1.35 3.16 -8.62
CA GLY A 28 2.74 3.37 -8.99
C GLY A 28 3.32 2.33 -9.95
N GLY A 29 4.64 2.15 -9.84
CA GLY A 29 5.44 1.30 -10.72
C GLY A 29 5.02 -0.17 -10.69
N ALA A 30 4.73 -0.71 -9.50
CA ALA A 30 4.26 -2.08 -9.33
C ALA A 30 3.07 -2.44 -10.22
N VAL A 31 2.06 -1.56 -10.30
CA VAL A 31 0.86 -1.80 -11.11
C VAL A 31 1.23 -1.79 -12.58
N ARG A 32 2.00 -0.79 -13.03
CA ARG A 32 2.48 -0.70 -14.42
C ARG A 32 3.26 -1.95 -14.81
N ASP A 33 4.24 -2.35 -14.00
CA ASP A 33 5.16 -3.45 -14.30
C ASP A 33 4.42 -4.78 -14.29
N SER A 34 3.53 -4.99 -13.31
CA SER A 34 2.68 -6.19 -13.26
C SER A 34 1.76 -6.33 -14.47
N LEU A 35 1.17 -5.22 -14.96
CA LEU A 35 0.33 -5.24 -16.16
C LEU A 35 1.12 -5.55 -17.44
N ARG A 36 2.42 -5.26 -17.45
CA ARG A 36 3.34 -5.61 -18.55
C ARG A 36 3.87 -7.04 -18.46
N GLY A 37 3.63 -7.73 -17.34
CA GLY A 37 4.23 -9.03 -17.04
C GLY A 37 5.68 -8.93 -16.53
N ASP A 38 6.13 -7.72 -16.19
CA ASP A 38 7.44 -7.43 -15.60
C ASP A 38 7.39 -7.66 -14.07
N PHE A 39 8.55 -7.80 -13.43
CA PHE A 39 8.66 -7.94 -11.98
C PHE A 39 8.59 -6.56 -11.29
N ALA A 40 7.69 -6.43 -10.30
CA ALA A 40 7.61 -5.24 -9.45
C ALA A 40 8.67 -5.28 -8.33
N SER A 41 9.60 -4.31 -8.34
CA SER A 41 10.69 -4.19 -7.36
C SER A 41 10.26 -3.60 -6.01
N ASP A 42 9.22 -2.79 -6.04
CA ASP A 42 8.71 -1.95 -4.97
C ASP A 42 7.19 -1.93 -5.03
N TRP A 43 6.53 -1.80 -3.89
CA TRP A 43 5.07 -1.85 -3.81
C TRP A 43 4.55 -0.70 -2.96
N ASP A 44 3.78 0.18 -3.60
CA ASP A 44 3.19 1.36 -2.97
C ASP A 44 1.68 1.20 -2.78
N LEU A 45 1.20 1.75 -1.66
CA LEU A 45 -0.21 1.89 -1.36
C LEU A 45 -0.57 3.37 -1.22
N ALA A 46 -1.63 3.79 -1.89
CA ALA A 46 -2.29 5.07 -1.64
C ALA A 46 -3.53 4.84 -0.77
N THR A 47 -3.74 5.70 0.23
CA THR A 47 -4.89 5.63 1.14
C THR A 47 -5.41 7.03 1.44
N ASN A 48 -6.69 7.13 1.79
CA ASN A 48 -7.28 8.35 2.35
C ASN A 48 -6.98 8.54 3.85
N ALA A 49 -6.30 7.59 4.50
CA ALA A 49 -5.80 7.74 5.87
C ALA A 49 -4.64 8.74 5.94
N ARG A 50 -4.58 9.54 7.01
CA ARG A 50 -3.43 10.41 7.28
C ARG A 50 -2.27 9.61 7.87
N PRO A 51 -1.01 10.08 7.79
CA PRO A 51 0.13 9.37 8.39
C PRO A 51 -0.09 8.96 9.85
N GLU A 52 -0.65 9.85 10.67
CA GLU A 52 -0.99 9.58 12.06
C GLU A 52 -2.02 8.46 12.26
N ASP A 53 -2.91 8.24 11.29
CA ASP A 53 -3.88 7.15 11.32
C ASP A 53 -3.24 5.84 10.86
N VAL A 54 -2.40 5.88 9.82
CA VAL A 54 -1.59 4.72 9.39
C VAL A 54 -0.74 4.20 10.54
N MET A 55 -0.10 5.09 11.31
CA MET A 55 0.70 4.72 12.48
C MET A 55 -0.11 4.11 13.63
N LYS A 56 -1.44 4.30 13.67
CA LYS A 56 -2.33 3.62 14.64
C LYS A 56 -2.80 2.25 14.14
N ILE A 57 -2.92 2.07 12.82
CA ILE A 57 -3.35 0.81 12.19
C ILE A 57 -2.26 -0.25 12.34
N PHE A 58 -0.98 0.12 12.16
CA PHE A 58 0.14 -0.82 12.18
C PHE A 58 0.97 -0.73 13.46
N LYS A 59 1.30 -1.89 14.03
CA LYS A 59 2.13 -1.98 15.26
C LYS A 59 3.57 -1.51 15.05
N LYS A 60 4.10 -1.65 13.83
CA LYS A 60 5.46 -1.27 13.47
C LYS A 60 5.42 -0.51 12.16
N VAL A 61 6.05 0.65 12.18
CA VAL A 61 6.20 1.57 11.07
C VAL A 61 7.58 2.24 11.20
N ILE A 62 8.12 2.67 10.07
CA ILE A 62 9.25 3.54 9.91
C ILE A 62 8.64 4.92 9.56
N PRO A 63 8.62 5.87 10.52
CA PRO A 63 7.94 7.16 10.39
C PRO A 63 8.76 8.15 9.54
N THR A 64 9.08 7.76 8.31
CA THR A 64 9.87 8.55 7.35
C THR A 64 8.98 9.13 6.27
N GLY A 65 9.23 10.39 5.87
CA GLY A 65 8.46 11.05 4.81
C GLY A 65 7.09 11.53 5.25
N ILE A 66 6.83 11.63 6.55
CA ILE A 66 5.54 12.09 7.12
C ILE A 66 5.14 13.47 6.61
N ASP A 67 6.10 14.40 6.48
CA ASP A 67 5.87 15.75 5.94
C ASP A 67 5.37 15.75 4.49
N HIS A 68 5.51 14.61 3.80
CA HIS A 68 5.06 14.38 2.43
C HIS A 68 3.89 13.37 2.35
N GLY A 69 3.36 12.92 3.48
CA GLY A 69 2.26 11.95 3.53
C GLY A 69 2.68 10.49 3.42
N THR A 70 3.97 10.17 3.55
CA THR A 70 4.49 8.81 3.46
C THR A 70 4.74 8.20 4.84
N VAL A 71 4.47 6.90 4.96
CA VAL A 71 4.86 6.02 6.07
C VAL A 71 5.39 4.73 5.46
N THR A 72 6.45 4.14 6.04
CA THR A 72 7.07 2.88 5.56
C THR A 72 6.98 1.79 6.60
#